data_AF-A0A2H4I8B7-F1
#
_entry.id   AF-A0A2H4I8B7-F1
#
_cell.length_a   1.000
_cell.length_b   1.000
_cell.length_c   1.000
_cell.angle_alpha   90.00
_cell.angle_beta   90.00
_cell.angle_gamma   90.00
#
_symmetry.space_group_name_H-M   'P 1'
#
loop_
_entity.id
_entity.type
_entity.pdbx_description
1 polymer ?
#
loop_
_entity_poly.entity_id
_entity_poly.type
_entity_poly.pdbx_seq_one_letter_code
_entity_poly.pdbx_strand_id
1 'polypeptide(L)'
;MTCSIVKADDAEPGEGGPVSPETTMPRASAATCSIARNGDGGPADLVEFKPGQRCEIVSVHHPVFDRYIGKRIIIVKVHPDTRQVWAHDDRPVTYKTNRAGRRVVDSDPSCIQSIYGFDQLRLIT
;
A
#
# COMPACT_ATOMS: atom_id res chain seq x y z
N MET A 1 -43.92 -11.52 35.40
CA MET A 1 -43.53 -10.10 35.34
C MET A 1 -44.01 -9.58 33.99
N THR A 2 -45.20 -8.99 34.01
CA THR A 2 -45.97 -8.55 32.85
C THR A 2 -45.42 -7.23 32.30
N CYS A 3 -45.14 -7.19 31.00
CA CYS A 3 -44.80 -5.95 30.30
C CYS A 3 -46.10 -5.22 29.94
N SER A 4 -46.26 -3.99 30.42
CA SER A 4 -47.35 -3.10 30.04
C SER A 4 -46.77 -1.92 29.26
N ILE A 5 -47.27 -1.74 28.04
CA ILE A 5 -46.96 -0.64 27.14
C ILE A 5 -47.80 0.57 27.60
N VAL A 6 -47.19 1.75 27.68
CA VAL A 6 -47.88 3.04 27.69
C VAL A 6 -47.32 3.90 26.57
N LYS A 7 -48.25 4.44 25.77
CA LYS A 7 -48.04 5.38 24.67
C LYS A 7 -48.30 6.79 25.20
N ALA A 8 -47.52 7.78 24.78
CA ALA A 8 -47.85 9.19 24.95
C ALA A 8 -47.31 10.00 23.75
N ASP A 9 -48.20 10.84 23.23
CA ASP A 9 -48.13 11.62 22.01
C ASP A 9 -47.30 12.93 22.10
N ASP A 10 -47.09 13.50 20.91
CA ASP A 10 -46.53 14.77 20.45
C ASP A 10 -46.18 15.92 21.43
N ALA A 11 -44.97 16.48 21.24
CA ALA A 11 -44.66 17.90 21.45
C ALA A 11 -43.31 18.31 20.79
N GLU A 12 -43.36 19.03 19.66
CA GLU A 12 -42.35 20.05 19.28
C GLU A 12 -42.62 21.30 20.15
N PRO A 13 -41.63 22.10 20.63
CA PRO A 13 -40.73 22.87 19.76
C PRO A 13 -39.32 23.20 20.35
N GLY A 14 -38.46 23.85 19.56
CA GLY A 14 -37.52 24.85 20.11
C GLY A 14 -36.10 24.83 19.55
N GLU A 15 -35.79 25.84 18.73
CA GLU A 15 -34.44 26.28 18.38
C GLU A 15 -33.59 26.58 19.63
N GLY A 16 -32.28 26.27 19.56
CA GLY A 16 -31.35 26.67 20.62
C GLY A 16 -29.99 25.96 20.51
N GLY A 17 -29.23 26.25 19.45
CA GLY A 17 -27.86 25.77 19.32
C GLY A 17 -26.92 26.45 20.33
N PRO A 18 -26.05 25.71 21.04
CA PRO A 18 -24.96 26.32 21.78
C PRO A 18 -23.72 26.51 20.89
N VAL A 19 -23.37 27.78 20.71
CA VAL A 19 -22.08 28.30 20.23
C VAL A 19 -20.91 27.58 20.92
N SER A 20 -20.00 27.01 20.11
CA SER A 20 -18.67 26.56 20.52
C SER A 20 -17.61 27.51 19.95
N PRO A 21 -16.56 27.87 20.71
CA PRO A 21 -15.66 28.96 20.35
C PRO A 21 -14.68 28.58 19.24
N GLU A 22 -14.48 29.53 18.33
CA GLU A 22 -13.46 29.52 17.27
C GLU A 22 -12.06 29.26 17.85
N THR A 23 -11.46 28.14 17.45
CA THR A 23 -10.01 28.01 17.39
C THR A 23 -9.61 28.12 15.94
N THR A 24 -9.17 29.33 15.55
CA THR A 24 -8.47 29.60 14.31
C THR A 24 -7.20 28.75 14.28
N MET A 25 -7.23 27.64 13.54
CA MET A 25 -6.00 26.93 13.19
C MET A 25 -5.28 27.74 12.10
N PRO A 26 -3.98 28.03 12.23
CA PRO A 26 -3.22 28.58 11.12
C PRO A 26 -3.17 27.56 10.00
N ARG A 27 -3.56 28.00 8.80
CA ARG A 27 -3.46 27.29 7.52
C ARG A 27 -2.07 26.68 7.40
N ALA A 28 -1.99 25.35 7.40
CA ALA A 28 -0.76 24.64 7.09
C ALA A 28 -0.35 25.00 5.66
N SER A 29 0.60 25.92 5.54
CA SER A 29 1.30 26.20 4.29
C SER A 29 1.91 24.88 3.83
N ALA A 30 1.51 24.39 2.66
CA ALA A 30 2.08 23.21 2.05
C ALA A 30 3.60 23.36 1.98
N ALA A 31 4.31 22.69 2.88
CA ALA A 31 5.74 22.55 2.80
C ALA A 31 6.01 21.79 1.50
N THR A 32 6.39 22.52 0.45
CA THR A 32 6.87 21.93 -0.78
C THR A 32 8.26 21.42 -0.44
N CYS A 33 8.34 20.18 0.05
CA CYS A 33 9.61 19.50 0.23
C CYS A 33 10.18 19.24 -1.17
N SER A 34 10.96 20.20 -1.68
CA SER A 34 11.80 19.99 -2.85
C SER A 34 12.86 18.96 -2.48
N ILE A 35 12.60 17.69 -2.83
CA ILE A 35 13.62 16.65 -2.75
C ILE A 35 14.68 17.00 -3.78
N ALA A 36 15.89 17.34 -3.30
CA ALA A 36 17.06 17.55 -4.13
C ALA A 36 17.32 16.29 -4.97
N ARG A 37 17.27 16.45 -6.29
CA ARG A 37 17.65 15.37 -7.22
C ARG A 37 19.16 15.40 -7.34
N ASN A 38 19.81 14.47 -6.63
CA ASN A 38 21.20 14.15 -6.92
C ASN A 38 21.20 13.34 -8.21
N GLY A 39 21.39 14.05 -9.33
CA GLY A 39 21.64 13.44 -10.62
C GLY A 39 23.03 12.84 -10.62
N ASP A 40 23.11 11.54 -10.42
CA ASP A 40 24.28 10.74 -10.81
C ASP A 40 23.75 9.51 -11.52
N GLY A 41 23.54 9.68 -12.83
CA GLY A 41 22.98 8.69 -13.73
C GLY A 41 23.97 7.57 -13.99
N GLY A 42 24.03 6.61 -13.06
CA GLY A 42 24.80 5.38 -13.22
C GLY A 42 24.24 4.46 -14.32
N PRO A 43 24.94 3.37 -14.69
CA PRO A 43 24.59 2.48 -15.81
C PRO A 43 23.23 1.78 -15.69
N ALA A 44 22.51 1.95 -14.57
CA ALA A 44 21.12 1.56 -14.39
C ALA A 44 20.12 2.43 -15.18
N ASP A 45 20.56 3.53 -15.78
CA ASP A 45 19.73 4.47 -16.55
C ASP A 45 19.22 3.90 -17.89
N LEU A 46 19.63 2.69 -18.28
CA LEU A 46 19.17 2.02 -19.50
C LEU A 46 18.15 0.90 -19.27
N VAL A 47 17.88 0.51 -18.01
CA VAL A 47 16.95 -0.57 -17.72
C VAL A 47 15.54 -0.01 -17.59
N GLU A 48 14.78 -0.11 -18.69
CA GLU A 48 13.38 0.26 -18.71
C GLU A 48 12.52 -0.87 -18.13
N PHE A 49 12.12 -0.72 -16.87
CA PHE A 49 11.18 -1.63 -16.23
C PHE A 49 9.76 -1.43 -16.77
N LYS A 50 9.06 -2.54 -17.00
CA LYS A 50 7.68 -2.60 -17.48
C LYS A 50 6.83 -3.45 -16.52
N PRO A 51 5.57 -3.06 -16.26
CA PRO A 51 4.63 -3.92 -15.56
C PRO A 51 4.54 -5.32 -16.20
N GLY A 52 4.43 -6.35 -15.36
CA GLY A 52 4.41 -7.76 -15.74
C GLY A 52 5.80 -8.41 -15.88
N GLN A 53 6.88 -7.64 -15.83
CA GLN A 53 8.23 -8.21 -15.90
C GLN A 53 8.61 -8.94 -14.62
N ARG A 54 9.36 -10.03 -14.78
CA ARG A 54 9.98 -10.78 -13.69
C ARG A 54 11.37 -10.24 -13.40
N CYS A 55 11.62 -9.95 -12.13
CA CYS A 55 12.88 -9.44 -11.64
C CYS A 55 13.37 -10.25 -10.45
N GLU A 56 14.67 -10.17 -10.20
CA GLU A 56 15.33 -10.67 -9.01
C GLU A 56 15.77 -9.50 -8.13
N ILE A 57 15.62 -9.64 -6.82
CA ILE A 57 16.17 -8.69 -5.86
C ILE A 57 17.67 -8.96 -5.71
N VAL A 58 18.51 -7.99 -6.08
CA VAL A 58 19.98 -8.11 -6.02
C VAL A 58 20.57 -7.40 -4.81
N SER A 59 19.92 -6.33 -4.35
CA SER A 59 20.41 -5.50 -3.25
C SER A 59 19.27 -5.09 -2.32
N VAL A 60 19.58 -4.95 -1.04
CA VAL A 60 18.67 -4.45 -0.01
C VAL A 60 19.39 -3.39 0.82
N HIS A 61 18.64 -2.39 1.26
CA HIS A 61 19.21 -1.30 2.05
C HIS A 61 19.58 -1.72 3.48
N HIS A 62 18.85 -2.66 4.09
CA HIS A 62 19.04 -3.03 5.50
C HIS A 62 19.35 -4.54 5.66
N PRO A 63 20.37 -4.93 6.45
CA PRO A 63 20.83 -6.33 6.56
C PRO A 63 19.76 -7.34 6.98
N VAL A 64 18.75 -6.90 7.75
CA VAL A 64 17.60 -7.76 8.13
C VAL A 64 16.83 -8.32 6.92
N PHE A 65 17.02 -7.71 5.75
CA PHE A 65 16.41 -8.10 4.50
C PHE A 65 17.34 -8.92 3.59
N ASP A 66 18.55 -9.30 4.02
CA ASP A 66 19.48 -10.07 3.18
C ASP A 66 18.85 -11.39 2.70
N ARG A 67 17.96 -11.97 3.51
CA ARG A 67 17.14 -13.15 3.15
C ARG A 67 16.20 -12.95 1.95
N TYR A 68 16.00 -11.71 1.48
CA TYR A 68 15.19 -11.39 0.31
C TYR A 68 16.02 -11.29 -0.96
N ILE A 69 17.35 -11.16 -0.85
CA ILE A 69 18.24 -11.21 -2.02
C ILE A 69 18.06 -12.57 -2.70
N GLY A 70 17.94 -12.56 -4.03
CA GLY A 70 17.69 -13.72 -4.85
C GLY A 70 16.22 -14.11 -5.00
N LYS A 71 15.29 -13.42 -4.31
CA LYS A 71 13.86 -13.66 -4.52
C LYS A 71 13.40 -13.07 -5.84
N ARG A 72 12.48 -13.80 -6.48
CA ARG A 72 11.83 -13.41 -7.72
C ARG A 72 10.55 -12.65 -7.42
N ILE A 73 10.35 -11.55 -8.14
CA ILE A 73 9.21 -10.67 -8.00
C ILE A 73 8.64 -10.32 -9.38
N ILE A 74 7.36 -9.97 -9.43
CA ILE A 74 6.68 -9.46 -10.61
C ILE A 74 6.35 -7.99 -10.40
N ILE A 75 6.74 -7.14 -11.34
CA ILE A 75 6.43 -5.71 -11.32
C ILE A 75 4.95 -5.50 -11.62
N VAL A 76 4.26 -4.76 -10.76
CA VAL A 76 2.88 -4.34 -10.93
C VAL A 76 2.79 -2.93 -11.51
N LYS A 77 3.59 -2.01 -10.96
CA LYS A 77 3.56 -0.59 -11.34
C LYS A 77 4.95 0.01 -11.28
N VAL A 78 5.23 0.92 -12.20
CA VAL A 78 6.52 1.62 -12.29
C VAL A 78 6.28 3.11 -12.06
N HIS A 79 7.10 3.71 -11.20
CA HIS A 79 7.14 5.15 -10.96
C HIS A 79 8.50 5.68 -11.44
N PRO A 80 8.59 6.15 -12.70
CA PRO A 80 9.85 6.62 -13.27
C PRO A 80 10.36 7.87 -12.55
N ASP A 81 9.46 8.73 -12.08
CA ASP A 81 9.82 9.99 -11.41
C ASP A 81 10.62 9.76 -10.14
N THR A 82 10.26 8.75 -9.34
CA THR A 82 10.94 8.42 -8.08
C THR A 82 11.91 7.25 -8.20
N ARG A 83 12.09 6.70 -9.41
CA ARG A 83 12.91 5.49 -9.69
C ARG A 83 12.52 4.31 -8.79
N GLN A 84 11.22 4.12 -8.61
CA GLN A 84 10.66 3.06 -7.76
C GLN A 84 9.70 2.17 -8.53
N VAL A 85 9.61 0.90 -8.14
CA VAL A 85 8.62 -0.05 -8.67
C VAL A 85 7.85 -0.69 -7.53
N TRP A 86 6.58 -0.94 -7.78
CA TRP A 86 5.73 -1.79 -6.94
C TRP A 86 5.75 -3.18 -7.51
N ALA A 87 6.05 -4.16 -6.67
CA ALA A 87 6.16 -5.55 -7.09
C ALA A 87 5.67 -6.50 -5.99
N HIS A 88 5.24 -7.69 -6.40
CA HIS A 88 4.88 -8.77 -5.49
C HIS A 88 5.75 -10.00 -5.74
N ASP A 89 5.74 -10.95 -4.81
CA ASP A 89 6.48 -12.21 -4.96
C ASP A 89 6.02 -12.99 -6.22
N ASP A 90 6.96 -13.53 -7.00
CA ASP A 90 6.71 -14.46 -8.11
C ASP A 90 6.48 -15.87 -7.56
N ARG A 91 5.40 -16.02 -6.78
CA ARG A 91 4.96 -17.29 -6.21
C ARG A 91 3.56 -17.61 -6.71
N PRO A 92 3.22 -18.90 -6.88
CA PRO A 92 1.85 -19.27 -7.24
C PRO A 92 0.91 -19.03 -6.06
N VAL A 93 -0.36 -18.76 -6.38
CA VAL A 93 -1.45 -18.71 -5.39
C VAL A 93 -1.62 -20.09 -4.76
N THR A 94 -1.65 -20.16 -3.43
CA THR A 94 -1.91 -21.38 -2.69
C THR A 94 -3.37 -21.47 -2.29
N TYR A 95 -3.89 -22.70 -2.24
CA TYR A 95 -5.28 -22.97 -1.89
C TYR A 95 -5.37 -23.98 -0.75
N LYS A 96 -6.44 -23.89 0.03
CA LYS A 96 -6.78 -24.87 1.06
C LYS A 96 -8.24 -25.29 0.97
N THR A 97 -8.57 -26.42 1.57
CA THR A 97 -9.95 -26.87 1.75
C THR A 97 -10.46 -26.38 3.10
N ASN A 98 -11.57 -25.64 3.12
CA ASN A 98 -12.18 -25.18 4.37
C ASN A 98 -12.99 -26.30 5.04
N ARG A 99 -13.49 -26.06 6.26
CA ARG A 99 -14.33 -27.03 6.99
C ARG A 99 -15.60 -27.44 6.22
N ALA A 100 -16.09 -26.60 5.32
CA ALA A 100 -17.25 -26.87 4.46
C ALA A 100 -16.89 -27.64 3.17
N GLY A 101 -15.66 -28.14 3.05
CA GLY A 101 -15.20 -28.90 1.88
C GLY A 101 -14.95 -28.06 0.61
N ARG A 102 -14.99 -26.73 0.71
CA ARG A 102 -14.77 -25.83 -0.43
C ARG A 102 -13.30 -25.46 -0.56
N ARG A 103 -12.80 -25.38 -1.80
CA ARG A 103 -11.47 -24.85 -2.10
C ARG A 103 -11.49 -23.33 -1.99
N VAL A 104 -10.66 -22.78 -1.11
CA VAL A 104 -10.52 -21.35 -0.86
C VAL A 104 -9.06 -20.93 -1.05
N VAL A 105 -8.84 -19.67 -1.45
CA VAL A 105 -7.48 -19.09 -1.50
C VAL A 105 -6.92 -19.07 -0.08
N ASP A 106 -5.71 -19.56 0.09
CA ASP A 106 -4.98 -19.52 1.36
C ASP A 106 -3.98 -18.36 1.36
N SER A 107 -3.14 -18.29 0.32
CA SER A 107 -2.19 -17.19 0.13
C SER A 107 -2.14 -16.79 -1.33
N ASP A 108 -2.44 -15.52 -1.59
CA ASP A 108 -2.21 -14.90 -2.89
C ASP A 108 -1.08 -13.86 -2.73
N PRO A 109 0.12 -14.12 -3.27
CA PRO A 109 1.23 -13.19 -3.17
C PRO A 109 0.96 -11.86 -3.91
N SER A 110 0.08 -11.84 -4.91
CA SER A 110 -0.23 -10.61 -5.67
C SER A 110 -0.94 -9.54 -4.82
N CYS A 111 -1.57 -9.95 -3.71
CA CYS A 111 -2.23 -9.05 -2.76
C CYS A 111 -1.26 -8.20 -1.95
N ILE A 112 0.01 -8.61 -1.82
CA ILE A 112 1.02 -7.92 -1.01
C ILE A 112 2.07 -7.34 -1.94
N GLN A 113 2.06 -6.01 -2.08
CA GLN A 113 3.00 -5.28 -2.90
C GLN A 113 4.04 -4.57 -2.04
N SER A 114 5.30 -4.63 -2.48
CA SER A 114 6.43 -3.95 -1.87
C SER A 114 7.07 -3.01 -2.87
N ILE A 115 7.71 -1.96 -2.35
CA ILE A 115 8.38 -0.93 -3.16
C ILE A 115 9.86 -1.27 -3.23
N TYR A 116 10.42 -1.22 -4.43
CA TYR A 116 11.84 -1.44 -4.69
C TYR A 116 12.43 -0.31 -5.52
N GLY A 117 13.70 0.00 -5.28
CA GLY A 117 14.49 0.89 -6.14
C GLY A 117 14.94 0.19 -7.43
N PHE A 118 15.21 0.95 -8.49
CA PHE A 118 15.69 0.40 -9.75
C PHE A 118 17.06 -0.30 -9.62
N ASP A 119 17.90 0.20 -8.73
CA ASP A 119 19.22 -0.32 -8.37
C ASP A 119 19.17 -1.64 -7.58
N GLN A 120 18.03 -1.94 -6.98
CA GLN A 120 17.82 -3.15 -6.17
C GLN A 120 17.42 -4.36 -7.02
N LEU A 121 17.09 -4.15 -8.30
CA LEU A 121 16.46 -5.15 -9.14
C LEU A 121 17.28 -5.49 -10.38
N ARG A 122 17.19 -6.76 -10.79
CA ARG A 122 17.74 -7.25 -12.05
C ARG A 122 16.67 -7.97 -12.84
N LEU A 123 16.55 -7.64 -14.12
CA LEU A 123 15.66 -8.35 -15.04
C LEU A 123 16.11 -9.81 -15.21
N ILE A 124 15.16 -10.72 -15.08
CA ILE A 124 15.34 -12.12 -15.43
C ILE A 124 14.73 -12.28 -16.82
N THR A 125 15.59 -12.39 -17.85
CA THR A 125 15.18 -12.65 -19.24
C THR A 125 14.78 -14.10 -19.42
#